data_AF-A0A822AG40-F1
#
_entry.id   AF-A0A822AG40-F1
#
_cell.length_a   1.000
_cell.length_b   1.000
_cell.length_c   1.000
_cell.angle_alpha   90.00
_cell.angle_beta   90.00
_cell.angle_gamma   90.00
#
_symmetry.space_group_name_H-M   'P 1'
#
loop_
_entity.id
_entity.type
_entity.pdbx_description
1 polymer ?
#
loop_
_entity_poly.entity_id
_entity_poly.type
_entity_poly.pdbx_seq_one_letter_code
_entity_poly.pdbx_strand_id
1 'polypeptide(L)'
;DMKDHFLSREINLRTLAKLLWEMGKPDLAEKYFIRLLEQLSLQDPLLGDLYHDLGRLASHVGNLDKSMEWHKKASAWKKQNQSSTTVGKFI
;
A
#
# COMPACT_ATOMS: atom_id res chain seq x y z
N ASP A 1 -3.17 -25.06 3.05
CA ASP A 1 -3.22 -23.66 2.58
C ASP A 1 -1.96 -22.89 2.93
N MET A 2 -1.23 -22.38 1.93
CA MET A 2 -0.05 -21.52 2.11
C MET A 2 -0.37 -20.05 1.80
N LYS A 3 -1.36 -19.83 0.92
CA LYS A 3 -1.83 -18.49 0.52
C LYS A 3 -2.51 -17.76 1.68
N ASP A 4 -3.31 -18.45 2.48
CA ASP A 4 -4.04 -17.83 3.60
C ASP A 4 -3.10 -17.34 4.71
N HIS A 5 -2.07 -18.12 5.05
CA HIS A 5 -1.06 -17.70 6.02
C HIS A 5 -0.26 -16.49 5.52
N PHE A 6 0.05 -16.45 4.22
CA PHE A 6 0.78 -15.36 3.59
C PHE A 6 -0.05 -14.07 3.53
N LEU A 7 -1.29 -14.14 3.04
CA LEU A 7 -2.24 -13.02 3.05
C LEU A 7 -2.49 -12.48 4.46
N SER A 8 -2.63 -13.37 5.45
CA SER A 8 -2.77 -12.95 6.85
C SER A 8 -1.55 -12.18 7.34
N ARG A 9 -0.34 -12.62 6.97
CA ARG A 9 0.91 -11.94 7.35
C ARG A 9 1.01 -10.55 6.74
N GLU A 10 0.63 -10.38 5.47
CA GLU A 10 0.64 -9.08 4.78
C GLU A 10 -0.35 -8.10 5.41
N ILE A 11 -1.58 -8.56 5.67
CA ILE A 11 -2.62 -7.81 6.38
C ILE A 11 -2.14 -7.44 7.80
N ASN A 12 -1.41 -8.34 8.47
CA ASN A 12 -0.85 -8.09 9.78
C ASN A 12 0.23 -6.99 9.77
N LEU A 13 1.12 -6.95 8.76
CA LEU A 13 2.13 -5.90 8.64
C LEU A 13 1.50 -4.52 8.39
N ARG A 14 0.50 -4.44 7.50
CA ARG A 14 -0.21 -3.20 7.23
C ARG A 14 -0.93 -2.68 8.47
N THR A 15 -1.58 -3.58 9.21
CA THR A 15 -2.30 -3.23 10.44
C THR A 15 -1.35 -2.75 11.53
N LEU A 16 -0.21 -3.45 11.71
CA LEU A 16 0.84 -3.03 12.65
C LEU A 16 1.39 -1.64 12.31
N ALA A 17 1.67 -1.38 11.03
CA ALA A 17 2.17 -0.08 10.58
C ALA A 17 1.16 1.05 10.88
N LYS A 18 -0.13 0.82 10.62
CA LYS A 18 -1.20 1.78 10.98
C LYS A 18 -1.25 2.02 12.49
N LEU A 19 -1.20 0.97 13.32
CA LEU A 19 -1.20 1.12 14.76
C LEU A 19 0.01 1.93 15.26
N LEU A 20 1.21 1.65 14.73
CA LEU A 20 2.41 2.41 15.05
C LEU A 20 2.30 3.88 14.67
N TRP A 21 1.68 4.18 13.53
CA TRP A 21 1.40 5.55 13.12
C TRP A 21 0.43 6.24 14.10
N GLU A 22 -0.69 5.61 14.44
CA GLU A 22 -1.64 6.16 15.43
C GLU A 22 -1.00 6.36 16.81
N MET A 23 0.02 5.57 17.16
CA MET A 23 0.82 5.73 18.37
C MET A 23 1.88 6.85 18.28
N GLY A 24 1.88 7.66 17.22
CA GLY A 24 2.85 8.73 17.02
C GLY A 24 4.26 8.24 16.68
N LYS A 25 4.38 7.03 16.10
CA LYS A 25 5.67 6.44 15.68
C LYS A 25 5.77 6.33 14.15
N PRO A 26 5.76 7.47 13.43
CA PRO A 26 5.69 7.46 11.96
C PRO A 26 6.91 6.80 11.30
N ASP A 27 8.11 6.92 11.86
CA ASP A 27 9.31 6.28 11.30
C ASP A 27 9.21 4.75 11.31
N LEU A 28 8.66 4.19 12.39
CA LEU A 28 8.42 2.76 12.50
C LEU A 28 7.29 2.33 11.56
N ALA A 29 6.23 3.13 11.45
CA ALA A 29 5.16 2.88 10.49
C ALA A 29 5.68 2.82 9.05
N GLU A 30 6.52 3.79 8.63
CA GLU A 30 7.13 3.82 7.29
C GLU A 30 7.94 2.55 7.06
N LYS A 31 8.77 2.14 8.03
CA LYS A 31 9.57 0.91 7.94
C LYS A 31 8.73 -0.34 7.69
N TYR A 32 7.59 -0.48 8.36
CA TYR A 32 6.71 -1.65 8.17
C TYR A 32 5.91 -1.56 6.87
N PHE A 33 5.48 -0.38 6.45
CA PHE A 33 4.85 -0.20 5.13
C PHE A 33 5.82 -0.51 3.98
N ILE A 34 7.07 -0.04 4.04
CA ILE A 34 8.09 -0.33 3.02
C ILE A 34 8.43 -1.83 3.01
N ARG A 35 8.59 -2.45 4.18
CA ARG A 35 8.81 -3.91 4.24
C ARG A 35 7.67 -4.70 3.61
N LEU A 36 6.42 -4.29 3.84
CA LEU A 36 5.27 -4.90 3.18
C LEU A 36 5.34 -4.68 1.67
N LEU A 37 5.68 -3.47 1.21
CA LEU A 37 5.79 -3.13 -0.20
C LEU A 37 6.79 -4.03 -0.94
N GLU A 38 7.91 -4.37 -0.30
CA GLU A 38 8.93 -5.28 -0.83
C GLU A 38 8.47 -6.74 -0.92
N GLN A 39 7.42 -7.13 -0.17
CA GLN A 39 6.88 -8.49 -0.15
C GLN A 39 5.72 -8.68 -1.13
N LEU A 40 5.00 -7.60 -1.46
CA LEU A 40 3.85 -7.65 -2.36
C LEU A 40 4.29 -7.88 -3.81
N SER A 41 3.50 -8.69 -4.54
CA SER A 41 3.63 -8.77 -5.99
C SER A 41 3.10 -7.50 -6.68
N LEU A 42 3.56 -7.21 -7.89
CA LEU A 42 3.08 -6.04 -8.67
C LEU A 42 1.57 -6.05 -8.98
N GLN A 43 0.95 -7.23 -8.94
CA GLN A 43 -0.47 -7.43 -9.21
C GLN A 43 -1.29 -7.54 -7.91
N ASP A 44 -0.65 -7.38 -6.76
CA ASP A 44 -1.33 -7.55 -5.49
C ASP A 44 -2.40 -6.48 -5.28
N PRO A 45 -3.65 -6.85 -4.92
CA PRO A 45 -4.73 -5.89 -4.70
C PRO A 45 -4.46 -4.91 -3.55
N LEU A 46 -3.59 -5.24 -2.59
CA LEU A 46 -3.22 -4.37 -1.48
C LEU A 46 -2.25 -3.25 -1.89
N LEU A 47 -1.62 -3.35 -3.06
CA LEU A 47 -0.54 -2.45 -3.45
C LEU A 47 -1.02 -0.99 -3.60
N GLY A 48 -2.21 -0.79 -4.21
CA GLY A 48 -2.81 0.54 -4.33
C GLY A 48 -3.14 1.18 -2.97
N ASP A 49 -3.66 0.36 -2.06
CA ASP A 49 -3.98 0.73 -0.68
C ASP A 49 -2.71 1.10 0.12
N LEU A 50 -1.64 0.34 -0.07
CA LEU A 50 -0.34 0.56 0.57
C LEU A 50 0.33 1.84 0.08
N TYR A 51 0.28 2.13 -1.22
CA TYR A 51 0.75 3.41 -1.76
C TYR A 51 -0.03 4.58 -1.17
N HIS A 52 -1.34 4.45 -0.99
CA HIS A 52 -2.15 5.51 -0.39
C HIS A 52 -1.77 5.74 1.08
N ASP A 53 -1.53 4.69 1.86
CA ASP A 53 -1.09 4.81 3.25
C ASP A 53 0.29 5.48 3.37
N LEU A 54 1.26 5.09 2.52
CA LEU A 54 2.58 5.73 2.47
C LEU A 54 2.49 7.22 2.10
N GLY A 55 1.60 7.58 1.18
CA GLY A 55 1.33 8.98 0.81
C GLY A 55 0.80 9.80 1.99
N ARG A 56 -0.20 9.26 2.71
CA ARG A 56 -0.74 9.94 3.89
C ARG A 56 0.28 10.05 5.02
N LEU A 57 1.10 9.03 5.24
CA LEU A 57 2.16 9.07 6.24
C LEU A 57 3.20 10.14 5.90
N ALA A 58 3.63 10.20 4.64
CA ALA A 58 4.55 11.23 4.16
C ALA A 58 3.97 12.65 4.33
N SER A 59 2.68 12.85 4.03
CA SER A 59 1.99 14.11 4.33
C SER A 59 1.99 14.44 5.82
N HIS A 60 1.73 13.45 6.66
CA HIS A 60 1.66 13.62 8.11
C HIS A 60 3.00 14.10 8.72
N VAL A 61 4.13 13.62 8.19
CA VAL A 61 5.47 14.06 8.61
C VAL A 61 5.98 15.29 7.84
N GLY A 62 5.14 15.93 7.02
CA GLY A 62 5.48 17.15 6.27
C GLY A 62 6.29 16.93 5.00
N ASN A 63 6.53 15.69 4.58
CA ASN A 63 7.24 15.38 3.34
C ASN A 63 6.27 15.33 2.14
N LEU A 64 5.90 16.50 1.65
CA LEU A 64 4.89 16.65 0.59
C LEU A 64 5.36 16.09 -0.76
N ASP A 65 6.66 16.13 -1.06
CA ASP A 65 7.21 15.58 -2.29
C ASP A 65 7.04 14.05 -2.33
N LYS A 66 7.46 13.36 -1.26
CA LYS A 66 7.23 11.91 -1.14
C LYS A 66 5.74 11.56 -1.15
N SER A 67 4.92 12.37 -0.47
CA SER A 67 3.47 12.17 -0.47
C SER A 67 2.90 12.17 -1.89
N MET A 68 3.29 13.18 -2.68
CA MET A 68 2.87 13.31 -4.07
C MET A 68 3.31 12.11 -4.92
N GLU A 69 4.55 11.64 -4.76
CA GLU A 69 5.05 10.44 -5.45
C GLU A 69 4.22 9.20 -5.14
N TRP A 70 3.91 8.96 -3.86
CA TRP A 70 3.11 7.81 -3.45
C TRP A 70 1.68 7.89 -3.96
N HIS A 71 1.04 9.06 -3.92
CA HIS A 71 -0.30 9.25 -4.46
C HIS A 71 -0.35 9.09 -5.99
N LYS A 72 0.71 9.49 -6.72
CA LYS A 72 0.85 9.21 -8.15
C LYS A 72 0.92 7.71 -8.43
N LYS A 73 1.71 6.95 -7.65
CA LYS A 73 1.78 5.48 -7.75
C LYS A 73 0.43 4.82 -7.49
N ALA A 74 -0.28 5.23 -6.44
CA ALA A 74 -1.63 4.73 -6.13
C ALA A 74 -2.60 4.97 -7.31
N SER A 75 -2.56 6.17 -7.90
CA SER A 75 -3.40 6.55 -9.03
C SER A 75 -3.07 5.74 -10.30
N ALA A 76 -1.78 5.51 -10.57
CA ALA A 76 -1.34 4.70 -11.70
C ALA A 76 -1.78 3.24 -11.56
N TRP A 77 -1.59 2.66 -10.37
CA TRP A 77 -2.02 1.29 -10.06
C TRP A 77 -3.53 1.13 -10.24
N LYS A 78 -4.33 2.08 -9.74
CA LYS A 78 -5.79 2.07 -9.89
C LYS A 78 -6.21 2.11 -11.36
N LYS A 79 -5.59 2.97 -12.17
CA LYS A 79 -5.87 3.06 -13.62
C LYS A 79 -5.55 1.74 -14.35
N GLN A 80 -4.44 1.11 -14.01
CA GLN A 80 -4.02 -0.16 -14.61
C GLN A 80 -4.98 -1.32 -14.26
N ASN A 81 -5.44 -1.37 -13.01
CA ASN A 81 -6.31 -2.47 -12.57
C ASN A 81 -7.80 -2.25 -12.92
N GLN A 82 -8.25 -1.00 -13.07
CA GLN A 82 -9.58 -0.69 -13.61
C GLN A 82 -9.72 -1.01 -15.10
N SER A 83 -8.66 -0.80 -15.89
CA SER A 83 -8.65 -1.13 -17.32
C SER A 83 -8.68 -2.63 -17.57
N SER A 84 -7.95 -3.43 -16.78
CA SER A 84 -8.03 -4.90 -16.83
C SER A 84 -9.41 -5.46 -16.49
N THR A 85 -10.16 -4.81 -15.60
CA THR A 85 -11.52 -5.24 -15.23
C THR A 85 -12.55 -4.94 -16.33
N THR A 86 -12.27 -3.98 -17.23
CA THR A 86 -13.20 -3.57 -18.29
C THR A 86 -13.07 -4.44 -19.55
N VAL A 87 -11.87 -4.89 -19.90
CA VAL A 87 -11.64 -5.73 -21.09
C VAL A 87 -12.23 -7.14 -20.94
N GLY A 88 -12.28 -7.68 -19.72
CA GLY A 88 -12.85 -9.02 -19.45
C GLY A 88 -14.38 -9.11 -19.48
N LYS A 89 -15.11 -8.00 -19.70
CA LYS A 89 -16.58 -7.99 -19.73
C LYS A 89 -17.18 -7.97 -21.14
N PHE A 90 -16.35 -8.04 -22.18
CA PHE A 90 -16.76 -7.91 -23.58
C PHE A 90 -16.21 -9.03 -24.51
N ILE A 91 -15.75 -10.15 -23.96
CA ILE A 91 -15.40 -11.35 -24.74
C ILE A 91 -16.21 -12.56 -24.27
#